data_AF-A0A914GAF0-F1
#
_entry.id   AF-A0A914GAF0-F1
#
_cell.length_a   1.000
_cell.length_b   1.000
_cell.length_c   1.000
_cell.angle_alpha   90.00
_cell.angle_beta   90.00
_cell.angle_gamma   90.00
#
_symmetry.space_group_name_H-M   'P 1'
#
loop_
_entity.id
_entity.type
_entity.pdbx_description
1 polymer ?
#
loop_
_entity_poly.entity_id
_entity_poly.type
_entity_poly.pdbx_seq_one_letter_code
_entity_poly.pdbx_strand_id
1 'polypeptide(L)'
;MYRFFDIILITNEKCDEKVREFLKGDDLPPLPGLNIDIINPGPDNDDCGTVEALRFVADRIKHDFIVISGDIVSDINLHEMLQQHRAEDATMTVCLTENAIVNGPAPGPVVKKPPKYRDFSILPADSNRLLFLAPEEDFEEMKPKHQLFVKFQNVHLTARYSNCHIYIMKHGLLNVIRSLDDNFSSITAEFIPYILELQY
;
A
#
# COMPACT_ATOMS: atom_id res chain seq x y z
N MET A 1 -12.75 5.95 -18.72
CA MET A 1 -13.25 5.20 -17.55
C MET A 1 -12.23 4.11 -17.25
N TYR A 2 -11.61 4.09 -16.07
CA TYR A 2 -10.74 2.97 -15.66
C TYR A 2 -11.62 1.79 -15.31
N ARG A 3 -11.29 0.62 -15.84
CA ARG A 3 -11.93 -0.65 -15.47
C ARG A 3 -10.82 -1.65 -15.20
N PHE A 4 -10.88 -2.27 -14.04
CA PHE A 4 -9.97 -3.34 -13.63
C PHE A 4 -10.71 -4.65 -13.84
N PHE A 5 -10.12 -5.52 -14.64
CA PHE A 5 -10.69 -6.83 -14.95
C PHE A 5 -9.78 -7.94 -14.44
N ASP A 6 -8.47 -7.77 -14.53
CA ASP A 6 -7.51 -8.76 -14.08
C ASP A 6 -7.04 -8.44 -12.66
N ILE A 7 -7.27 -9.39 -11.75
CA ILE A 7 -6.94 -9.30 -10.33
C ILE A 7 -6.04 -10.49 -9.98
N ILE A 8 -4.91 -10.20 -9.35
CA ILE A 8 -4.07 -11.22 -8.72
C ILE A 8 -4.34 -11.14 -7.22
N LEU A 9 -4.93 -12.19 -6.66
CA LEU A 9 -5.18 -12.31 -5.23
C LEU A 9 -4.12 -13.22 -4.63
N ILE A 10 -3.23 -12.65 -3.81
CA ILE A 10 -2.19 -13.41 -3.12
C ILE A 10 -2.74 -13.86 -1.77
N THR A 11 -2.62 -15.15 -1.47
CA THR A 11 -3.13 -15.76 -0.24
C THR A 11 -2.08 -16.67 0.38
N ASN A 12 -2.18 -16.90 1.68
CA ASN A 12 -1.38 -17.91 2.36
C ASN A 12 -1.99 -19.30 2.20
N GLU A 13 -1.22 -20.34 2.49
CA GLU A 13 -1.67 -21.72 2.31
C GLU A 13 -2.90 -22.05 3.16
N LYS A 14 -2.94 -21.51 4.37
CA LYS A 14 -4.05 -21.73 5.32
C LYS A 14 -5.40 -21.21 4.84
N CYS A 15 -5.42 -20.20 3.98
CA CYS A 15 -6.63 -19.54 3.50
C CYS A 15 -6.97 -19.85 2.04
N ASP A 16 -6.05 -20.42 1.24
CA ASP A 16 -6.24 -20.61 -0.21
C ASP A 16 -7.54 -21.37 -0.55
N GLU A 17 -7.76 -22.53 0.08
CA GLU A 17 -8.96 -23.34 -0.17
C GLU A 17 -10.25 -22.59 0.21
N LYS A 18 -10.25 -21.94 1.39
CA LYS A 18 -11.42 -21.18 1.88
C LYS A 18 -11.74 -20.00 0.99
N VAL A 19 -10.73 -19.28 0.51
CA VAL A 19 -10.90 -18.15 -0.41
C VAL A 19 -11.46 -18.63 -1.75
N ARG A 20 -10.95 -19.77 -2.27
CA ARG A 20 -11.46 -20.38 -3.50
C ARG A 20 -12.91 -20.84 -3.37
N GLU A 21 -13.28 -21.43 -2.24
CA GLU A 21 -14.66 -21.82 -1.96
C GLU A 21 -15.57 -20.60 -1.83
N PHE A 22 -15.14 -19.58 -1.08
CA PHE A 22 -15.90 -18.36 -0.88
C PHE A 22 -16.16 -17.59 -2.19
N LEU A 23 -15.17 -17.52 -3.09
CA LEU A 23 -15.32 -16.89 -4.40
C LEU A 23 -16.21 -17.68 -5.38
N LYS A 24 -16.41 -18.98 -5.14
CA LYS A 24 -17.34 -19.83 -5.92
C LYS A 24 -18.74 -19.90 -5.33
N GLY A 25 -18.88 -19.57 -4.05
CA GLY A 25 -20.15 -19.60 -3.33
C GLY A 25 -21.08 -18.48 -3.74
N ASP A 26 -22.32 -18.56 -3.25
CA ASP A 26 -23.36 -17.56 -3.49
C ASP A 26 -23.38 -16.44 -2.42
N ASP A 27 -22.42 -16.46 -1.48
CA ASP A 27 -22.32 -15.49 -0.38
C ASP A 27 -21.89 -14.10 -0.84
N LEU A 28 -21.21 -14.02 -2.00
CA LEU A 28 -20.78 -12.78 -2.60
C LEU A 28 -21.78 -12.29 -3.66
N PRO A 29 -22.00 -10.96 -3.76
CA PRO A 29 -22.68 -10.43 -4.92
C PRO A 29 -21.92 -10.83 -6.20
N PRO A 30 -22.61 -11.00 -7.34
CA PRO A 30 -21.94 -11.32 -8.59
C PRO A 30 -20.80 -10.33 -8.87
N LEU A 31 -19.64 -10.86 -9.27
CA LEU A 31 -18.45 -10.10 -9.63
C LEU A 31 -18.24 -10.11 -11.16
N PRO A 32 -19.19 -9.60 -11.97
CA PRO A 32 -19.18 -9.79 -13.40
C PRO A 32 -17.98 -9.11 -14.06
N GLY A 33 -17.24 -9.88 -14.86
CA GLY A 33 -16.11 -9.39 -15.65
C GLY A 33 -14.79 -9.32 -14.91
N LEU A 34 -14.72 -9.75 -13.64
CA LEU A 34 -13.45 -9.89 -12.92
C LEU A 34 -12.83 -11.28 -13.19
N ASN A 35 -11.59 -11.26 -13.68
CA ASN A 35 -10.70 -12.42 -13.80
C ASN A 35 -9.79 -12.43 -12.56
N ILE A 36 -10.13 -13.26 -11.57
CA ILE A 36 -9.37 -13.36 -10.33
C ILE A 36 -8.45 -14.59 -10.39
N ASP A 37 -7.15 -14.35 -10.44
CA ASP A 37 -6.10 -15.37 -10.35
C ASP A 37 -5.59 -15.45 -8.90
N ILE A 38 -5.84 -16.57 -8.23
CA ILE A 38 -5.46 -16.77 -6.84
C ILE A 38 -4.12 -17.48 -6.80
N ILE A 39 -3.14 -16.82 -6.19
CA ILE A 39 -1.76 -17.27 -6.13
C ILE A 39 -1.35 -17.49 -4.68
N ASN A 40 -0.76 -18.65 -4.42
CA ASN A 40 -0.14 -19.01 -3.16
C ASN A 40 1.39 -19.11 -3.37
N PRO A 41 2.22 -18.34 -2.65
CA PRO A 41 3.67 -18.43 -2.69
C PRO A 41 4.26 -19.78 -2.25
N GLY A 42 3.47 -20.65 -1.62
CA GLY A 42 3.85 -22.01 -1.20
C GLY A 42 4.06 -22.16 0.32
N PRO A 43 4.23 -23.42 0.79
CA PRO A 43 4.30 -23.75 2.22
C PRO A 43 5.53 -23.18 2.94
N ASP A 44 6.66 -23.05 2.25
CA ASP A 44 7.89 -22.48 2.80
C ASP A 44 7.85 -20.93 2.89
N ASN A 45 6.80 -20.32 2.35
CA ASN A 45 6.60 -18.88 2.23
C ASN A 45 5.38 -18.41 3.04
N ASP A 46 5.04 -19.13 4.12
CA ASP A 46 3.91 -18.80 4.99
C ASP A 46 4.09 -17.44 5.72
N ASP A 47 5.35 -17.00 5.87
CA ASP A 47 5.75 -15.69 6.40
C ASP A 47 6.12 -14.68 5.29
N CYS A 48 5.67 -14.92 4.05
CA CYS A 48 6.00 -14.07 2.90
C CYS A 48 5.50 -12.64 3.08
N GLY A 49 6.43 -11.69 3.04
CA GLY A 49 6.15 -10.28 3.08
C GLY A 49 5.55 -9.74 1.78
N THR A 50 5.05 -8.51 1.82
CA THR A 50 4.40 -7.88 0.67
C THR A 50 5.35 -7.58 -0.50
N VAL A 51 6.63 -7.30 -0.24
CA VAL A 51 7.65 -7.13 -1.29
C VAL A 51 7.99 -8.47 -1.93
N GLU A 52 8.16 -9.52 -1.14
CA GLU A 52 8.42 -10.87 -1.61
C GLU A 52 7.25 -11.40 -2.45
N ALA A 53 6.02 -11.16 -1.99
CA ALA A 53 4.80 -11.47 -2.72
C ALA A 53 4.78 -10.76 -4.10
N LEU A 54 5.14 -9.48 -4.14
CA LEU A 54 5.28 -8.75 -5.41
C LEU A 54 6.39 -9.32 -6.30
N ARG A 55 7.56 -9.69 -5.74
CA ARG A 55 8.63 -10.37 -6.50
C ARG A 55 8.11 -11.65 -7.13
N PHE A 56 7.36 -12.45 -6.38
CA PHE A 56 6.81 -13.73 -6.82
C PHE A 56 5.86 -13.59 -8.02
N VAL A 57 5.03 -12.55 -8.03
CA VAL A 57 4.07 -12.31 -9.12
C VAL A 57 4.55 -11.33 -10.18
N ALA A 58 5.77 -10.80 -10.06
CA ALA A 58 6.29 -9.73 -10.91
C ALA A 58 6.26 -10.08 -12.40
N ASP A 59 6.43 -11.35 -12.77
CA ASP A 59 6.39 -11.79 -14.17
C ASP A 59 4.98 -11.78 -14.76
N ARG A 60 3.93 -11.82 -13.93
CA ARG A 60 2.53 -11.80 -14.37
C ARG A 60 2.00 -10.38 -14.57
N ILE A 61 2.60 -9.40 -13.91
CA ILE A 61 2.22 -7.99 -14.02
C ILE A 61 2.89 -7.39 -15.26
N LYS A 62 2.10 -6.86 -16.20
CA LYS A 62 2.61 -6.33 -17.50
C LYS A 62 2.45 -4.82 -17.68
N HIS A 63 1.74 -4.17 -16.78
CA HIS A 63 1.39 -2.75 -16.84
C HIS A 63 1.55 -2.12 -15.46
N ASP A 64 1.38 -0.80 -15.39
CA ASP A 64 1.23 -0.09 -14.12
C ASP A 64 0.05 -0.71 -13.35
N PHE A 65 0.21 -0.86 -12.04
CA PHE A 65 -0.64 -1.71 -11.23
C PHE A 65 -1.01 -1.03 -9.91
N ILE A 66 -2.05 -1.57 -9.27
CA ILE A 66 -2.48 -1.12 -7.95
C ILE A 66 -2.23 -2.28 -6.98
N VAL A 67 -1.63 -1.96 -5.84
CA VAL A 67 -1.52 -2.86 -4.69
C VAL A 67 -2.54 -2.41 -3.65
N ILE A 68 -3.37 -3.34 -3.19
CA ILE A 68 -4.43 -3.09 -2.22
C ILE A 68 -4.33 -4.19 -1.17
N SER A 69 -4.29 -3.80 0.11
CA SER A 69 -4.39 -4.76 1.22
C SER A 69 -5.77 -5.44 1.26
N GLY A 70 -5.79 -6.72 1.63
CA GLY A 70 -7.01 -7.54 1.64
C GLY A 70 -8.02 -7.19 2.75
N ASP A 71 -7.64 -6.34 3.71
CA ASP A 71 -8.46 -5.91 4.85
C ASP A 71 -9.10 -4.52 4.67
N ILE A 72 -8.90 -3.89 3.51
CA ILE A 72 -9.40 -2.54 3.25
C ILE A 72 -10.90 -2.58 2.96
N VAL A 73 -11.66 -1.82 3.75
CA VAL A 73 -13.06 -1.49 3.49
C VAL A 73 -13.14 0.03 3.38
N SER A 74 -13.44 0.53 2.18
CA SER A 74 -13.42 1.96 1.91
C SER A 74 -14.33 2.37 0.75
N ASP A 75 -14.77 3.62 0.78
CA ASP A 75 -15.46 4.35 -0.28
C ASP A 75 -14.53 5.28 -1.09
N ILE A 76 -13.21 5.15 -0.92
CA ILE A 76 -12.20 5.96 -1.64
C ILE A 76 -12.39 5.86 -3.16
N ASN A 77 -12.38 7.04 -3.80
CA ASN A 77 -12.46 7.15 -5.25
C ASN A 77 -11.08 6.94 -5.91
N LEU A 78 -10.79 5.72 -6.35
CA LEU A 78 -9.55 5.41 -7.08
C LEU A 78 -9.38 6.22 -8.38
N HIS A 79 -10.47 6.75 -8.98
CA HIS A 79 -10.38 7.53 -10.22
C HIS A 79 -9.51 8.78 -10.05
N GLU A 80 -9.71 9.50 -8.94
CA GLU A 80 -8.97 10.74 -8.64
C GLU A 80 -7.50 10.44 -8.36
N MET A 81 -7.22 9.42 -7.55
CA MET A 81 -5.85 8.94 -7.33
C MET A 81 -5.14 8.58 -8.64
N LEU A 82 -5.84 7.86 -9.54
CA LEU A 82 -5.31 7.50 -10.85
C LEU A 82 -5.04 8.73 -11.73
N GLN A 83 -5.93 9.72 -11.70
CA GLN A 83 -5.73 10.97 -12.43
C GLN A 83 -4.52 11.73 -11.91
N GLN A 84 -4.37 11.86 -10.59
CA GLN A 84 -3.23 12.50 -9.98
C GLN A 84 -1.91 11.76 -10.30
N HIS A 85 -1.90 10.43 -10.17
CA HIS A 85 -0.73 9.61 -10.49
C HIS A 85 -0.22 9.87 -11.91
N ARG A 86 -1.13 9.94 -12.89
CA ARG A 86 -0.77 10.25 -14.29
C ARG A 86 -0.40 11.72 -14.51
N ALA A 87 -1.12 12.64 -13.89
CA ALA A 87 -0.88 14.08 -14.06
C ALA A 87 0.51 14.48 -13.54
N GLU A 88 0.96 13.85 -12.45
CA GLU A 88 2.26 14.08 -11.83
C GLU A 88 3.36 13.14 -12.40
N ASP A 89 3.02 12.23 -13.31
CA ASP A 89 3.90 11.16 -13.81
C ASP A 89 4.63 10.43 -12.67
N ALA A 90 3.92 10.20 -11.56
CA ALA A 90 4.50 9.70 -10.31
C ALA A 90 5.01 8.26 -10.47
N THR A 91 6.14 7.93 -9.86
CA THR A 91 6.65 6.55 -9.84
C THR A 91 5.78 5.65 -8.94
N MET A 92 5.33 6.21 -7.83
CA MET A 92 4.42 5.59 -6.87
C MET A 92 3.49 6.65 -6.30
N THR A 93 2.23 6.30 -6.10
CA THR A 93 1.26 7.13 -5.38
C THR A 93 0.74 6.34 -4.19
N VAL A 94 0.81 6.95 -3.00
CA VAL A 94 0.39 6.36 -1.73
C VAL A 94 -0.92 7.01 -1.30
N CYS A 95 -1.94 6.19 -0.98
CA CYS A 95 -3.17 6.70 -0.40
C CYS A 95 -2.99 6.94 1.09
N LEU A 96 -3.14 8.20 1.50
CA LEU A 96 -3.16 8.62 2.89
C LEU A 96 -4.57 9.15 3.21
N THR A 97 -5.18 8.63 4.27
CA THR A 97 -6.45 9.16 4.79
C THR A 97 -6.19 9.97 6.02
N GLU A 98 -7.01 10.98 6.29
CA GLU A 98 -7.06 11.56 7.63
C GLU A 98 -7.40 10.47 8.64
N ASN A 99 -6.80 10.57 9.83
CA ASN A 99 -7.16 9.80 11.00
C ASN A 99 -8.59 10.14 11.42
N ALA A 100 -9.56 9.61 10.67
CA ALA A 100 -10.95 9.65 11.05
C ALA A 100 -11.08 8.81 12.31
N ILE A 101 -11.39 9.46 13.42
CA ILE A 101 -12.12 8.79 14.49
C ILE A 101 -13.31 8.15 13.77
N VAL A 102 -13.39 6.82 13.78
CA VAL A 102 -14.55 6.10 13.24
C VAL A 102 -15.77 6.61 14.01
N ASN A 103 -16.42 7.64 13.47
CA ASN A 103 -17.59 8.28 14.05
C ASN A 103 -18.80 7.48 13.57
N GLY A 104 -18.90 6.26 14.07
CA GLY A 104 -19.98 5.33 13.76
C GLY A 104 -19.99 4.19 14.77
N PRO A 105 -21.13 3.56 15.04
CA PRO A 105 -21.16 2.37 15.89
C PRO A 105 -20.38 1.25 15.18
N ALA A 106 -19.12 1.05 15.58
CA ALA A 106 -18.37 -0.13 15.17
C ALA A 106 -18.99 -1.36 15.86
N PRO A 107 -19.30 -2.44 15.13
CA PRO A 107 -19.69 -3.70 15.73
C PRO A 107 -18.54 -4.22 16.60
N GLY A 108 -18.76 -4.38 17.90
CA GLY A 108 -17.77 -4.93 18.83
C GLY A 108 -17.52 -4.07 20.07
N PRO A 109 -16.62 -4.51 20.96
CA PRO A 109 -16.29 -3.79 22.17
C PRO A 109 -15.73 -2.40 21.85
N VAL A 110 -16.28 -1.35 22.47
CA VAL A 110 -15.75 0.01 22.37
C VAL A 110 -14.30 0.01 22.89
N VAL A 111 -13.35 0.05 21.97
CA VAL A 111 -11.93 0.18 22.31
C VAL A 111 -11.72 1.61 22.80
N LYS A 112 -11.60 1.78 24.13
CA LYS A 112 -11.41 3.08 24.79
C LYS A 112 -10.06 3.76 24.51
N LYS A 113 -9.18 3.16 23.71
CA LYS A 113 -7.86 3.71 23.40
C LYS A 113 -7.91 4.32 22.00
N PRO A 114 -7.37 5.54 21.79
CA PRO A 114 -7.09 6.01 20.44
C PRO A 114 -6.27 4.92 19.73
N PRO A 115 -6.49 4.69 18.43
CA PRO A 115 -5.68 3.73 17.69
C PRO A 115 -4.21 4.09 17.91
N LYS A 116 -3.42 3.09 18.33
CA LYS A 116 -1.98 3.23 18.61
C LYS A 116 -1.14 3.49 17.36
N TYR A 117 -1.78 3.53 16.19
CA TYR A 117 -1.15 3.56 14.88
C TYR A 117 -1.27 4.97 14.33
N ARG A 118 -0.31 5.83 14.64
CA ARG A 118 -0.15 7.12 13.96
C ARG A 118 1.02 6.98 13.01
N ASP A 119 0.88 7.54 11.81
CA ASP A 119 1.99 7.68 10.88
C ASP A 119 2.49 9.13 10.91
N PHE A 120 3.80 9.30 11.05
CA PHE A 120 4.46 10.57 10.81
C PHE A 120 4.76 10.71 9.33
N SER A 121 4.35 11.84 8.75
CA SER A 121 4.60 12.17 7.35
C SER A 121 5.20 13.56 7.20
N ILE A 122 6.08 13.71 6.21
CA ILE A 122 6.58 15.02 5.77
C ILE A 122 6.08 15.29 4.35
N LEU A 123 5.41 16.42 4.19
CA LEU A 123 4.84 16.89 2.93
C LEU A 123 5.42 18.28 2.59
N PRO A 124 5.79 18.57 1.34
CA PRO A 124 6.16 19.91 0.94
C PRO A 124 4.91 20.80 0.85
N ALA A 125 5.08 22.10 1.06
CA ALA A 125 3.95 23.04 1.05
C ALA A 125 3.35 23.30 -0.35
N ASP A 126 4.08 22.96 -1.41
CA ASP A 126 3.81 23.37 -2.79
C ASP A 126 3.43 22.23 -3.75
N SER A 127 3.44 20.98 -3.28
CA SER A 127 3.16 19.81 -4.11
C SER A 127 2.58 18.65 -3.32
N ASN A 128 1.96 17.69 -4.01
CA ASN A 128 1.40 16.48 -3.40
C ASN A 128 2.43 15.37 -3.19
N ARG A 129 3.73 15.70 -3.17
CA ARG A 129 4.78 14.71 -2.95
C ARG A 129 4.77 14.25 -1.51
N LEU A 130 4.99 12.96 -1.31
CA LEU A 130 5.36 12.42 -0.01
C LEU A 130 6.88 12.44 0.09
N LEU A 131 7.44 13.01 1.16
CA LEU A 131 8.91 13.09 1.37
C LEU A 131 9.38 12.13 2.46
N PHE A 132 8.51 11.82 3.41
CA PHE A 132 8.79 10.90 4.51
C PHE A 132 7.48 10.29 4.98
N LEU A 133 7.51 9.01 5.34
CA LEU A 133 6.41 8.29 5.97
C LEU A 133 7.01 7.22 6.88
N ALA A 134 6.66 7.22 8.16
CA ALA A 134 7.01 6.15 9.09
C ALA A 134 5.92 6.04 10.16
N PRO A 135 5.61 4.81 10.64
CA PRO A 135 4.77 4.65 11.81
C PRO A 135 5.45 5.24 13.04
N GLU A 136 4.65 5.68 14.02
CA GLU A 136 5.14 6.26 15.27
C GLU A 136 6.08 5.32 16.02
N GLU A 137 5.83 4.01 15.97
CA GLU A 137 6.62 2.98 16.64
C GLU A 137 8.06 2.88 16.08
N ASP A 138 8.24 3.13 14.78
CA ASP A 138 9.54 3.03 14.11
C ASP A 138 10.25 4.39 13.98
N PHE A 139 9.62 5.49 14.40
CA PHE A 139 10.14 6.84 14.17
C PHE A 139 11.52 7.11 14.79
N GLU A 140 11.86 6.43 15.89
CA GLU A 140 13.18 6.58 16.51
C GLU A 140 14.31 6.01 15.64
N GLU A 141 14.01 4.98 14.86
CA GLU A 141 14.93 4.27 13.97
C GLU A 141 14.87 4.84 12.54
N MET A 142 13.67 5.15 12.06
CA MET A 142 13.39 5.73 10.75
C MET A 142 13.29 7.26 10.85
N LYS A 143 14.43 7.95 10.97
CA LYS A 143 14.44 9.42 11.04
C LYS A 143 14.57 10.06 9.65
N PRO A 144 13.87 11.19 9.39
CA PRO A 144 14.09 11.98 8.18
C PRO A 144 15.56 12.39 8.05
N LYS A 145 16.18 12.08 6.91
CA LYS A 145 17.58 12.42 6.64
C LYS A 145 17.75 13.94 6.48
N HIS A 146 18.88 14.48 6.94
CA HIS A 146 19.20 15.90 6.78
C HIS A 146 19.13 16.39 5.32
N GLN A 147 19.49 15.53 4.36
CA GLN A 147 19.41 15.82 2.91
C GLN A 147 18.00 16.22 2.45
N LEU A 148 16.95 15.66 3.06
CA LEU A 148 15.56 16.04 2.81
C LEU A 148 15.37 17.55 3.05
N PHE A 149 15.79 18.06 4.20
CA PHE A 149 15.62 19.47 4.58
C PHE A 149 16.53 20.43 3.81
N VAL A 150 17.68 19.94 3.33
CA VAL A 150 18.55 20.73 2.42
C VAL A 150 17.86 20.95 1.08
N LYS A 151 17.22 19.91 0.54
CA LYS A 151 16.54 19.95 -0.76
C LYS A 151 15.17 20.61 -0.69
N PHE A 152 14.41 20.34 0.38
CA PHE A 152 13.04 20.80 0.58
C PHE A 152 12.99 21.71 1.82
N GLN A 153 13.02 23.03 1.59
CA GLN A 153 13.09 24.01 2.68
C GLN A 153 11.73 24.36 3.30
N ASN A 154 10.63 24.11 2.58
CA ASN A 154 9.29 24.43 3.04
C ASN A 154 8.44 23.15 3.12
N VAL A 155 8.46 22.54 4.31
CA VAL A 155 7.82 21.25 4.57
C VAL A 155 6.96 21.29 5.84
N HIS A 156 5.95 20.43 5.87
CA HIS A 156 5.06 20.21 7.00
C HIS A 156 5.27 18.79 7.54
N LEU A 157 5.67 18.68 8.80
CA LEU A 157 5.64 17.44 9.56
C LEU A 157 4.26 17.28 10.19
N THR A 158 3.60 16.14 9.97
CA THR A 158 2.24 15.91 10.45
C THR A 158 2.00 14.45 10.84
N ALA A 159 1.14 14.24 11.83
CA ALA A 159 0.60 12.94 12.22
C ALA A 159 -0.91 12.84 11.93
N ARG A 160 -1.43 13.71 11.05
CA ARG A 160 -2.85 13.79 10.72
C ARG A 160 -3.32 12.60 9.88
N TYR A 161 -2.41 12.03 9.09
CA TYR A 161 -2.75 11.04 8.09
C TYR A 161 -2.27 9.64 8.48
N SER A 162 -2.94 8.62 7.98
CA SER A 162 -2.55 7.22 8.07
C SER A 162 -2.52 6.57 6.70
N ASN A 163 -1.62 5.60 6.54
CA ASN A 163 -1.44 4.81 5.34
C ASN A 163 -2.61 3.84 5.15
N CYS A 164 -3.34 3.98 4.05
CA CYS A 164 -4.48 3.11 3.75
C CYS A 164 -4.08 1.78 3.12
N HIS A 165 -2.78 1.53 2.87
CA HIS A 165 -2.30 0.36 2.14
C HIS A 165 -2.88 0.20 0.72
N ILE A 166 -3.13 1.35 0.06
CA ILE A 166 -3.47 1.43 -1.37
C ILE A 166 -2.34 2.16 -2.07
N TYR A 167 -1.72 1.50 -3.04
CA TYR A 167 -0.59 2.03 -3.79
C TYR A 167 -0.82 1.90 -5.29
N ILE A 168 -0.58 2.98 -6.05
CA ILE A 168 -0.47 2.92 -7.51
C ILE A 168 1.01 2.93 -7.85
N MET A 169 1.48 1.96 -8.62
CA MET A 169 2.89 1.79 -8.93
C MET A 169 3.11 1.72 -10.44
N LYS A 170 4.13 2.45 -10.93
CA LYS A 170 4.64 2.22 -12.29
C LYS A 170 5.21 0.82 -12.40
N HIS A 171 4.97 0.15 -13.53
CA HIS A 171 5.49 -1.18 -13.84
C HIS A 171 7.01 -1.27 -13.63
N GLY A 172 7.74 -0.19 -13.95
CA GLY A 172 9.19 -0.11 -13.76
C GLY A 172 9.67 -0.37 -12.33
N LEU A 173 8.83 -0.15 -11.31
CA LEU A 173 9.17 -0.46 -9.92
C LEU A 173 9.36 -1.96 -9.67
N LEU A 174 8.76 -2.84 -10.47
CA LEU A 174 9.01 -4.28 -10.34
C LEU A 174 10.47 -4.64 -10.58
N ASN A 175 11.16 -3.90 -11.48
CA ASN A 175 12.58 -4.12 -11.71
C ASN A 175 13.42 -3.66 -10.52
N VAL A 176 13.03 -2.56 -9.86
CA VAL A 176 13.65 -2.12 -8.60
C VAL A 176 13.45 -3.20 -7.55
N ILE A 177 12.20 -3.64 -7.32
CA ILE A 177 11.85 -4.68 -6.36
C ILE A 177 12.66 -5.97 -6.56
N ARG A 178 12.84 -6.42 -7.81
CA ARG A 178 13.68 -7.59 -8.14
C ARG A 178 15.17 -7.39 -7.83
N SER A 179 15.66 -6.16 -7.86
CA SER A 179 17.07 -5.83 -7.62
C SER A 179 17.39 -5.55 -6.15
N LEU A 180 16.37 -5.38 -5.31
CA LEU A 180 16.54 -5.16 -3.88
C LEU A 180 17.03 -6.44 -3.19
N ASP A 181 17.77 -6.26 -2.09
CA ASP A 181 18.24 -7.35 -1.25
C ASP A 181 17.08 -8.11 -0.57
N ASP A 182 17.36 -9.34 -0.12
CA ASP A 182 16.36 -10.23 0.50
C ASP A 182 15.84 -9.71 1.86
N ASN A 183 16.48 -8.69 2.45
CA ASN A 183 16.00 -8.06 3.68
C ASN A 183 14.78 -7.14 3.47
N PHE A 184 14.40 -6.83 2.23
CA PHE A 184 13.16 -6.11 1.92
C PHE A 184 11.97 -7.07 1.91
N SER A 185 11.19 -7.06 2.99
CA SER A 185 10.02 -7.92 3.14
C SER A 185 8.71 -7.14 3.01
N SER A 186 8.60 -5.92 3.54
CA SER A 186 7.38 -5.11 3.54
C SER A 186 7.45 -3.89 2.62
N ILE A 187 6.33 -3.62 1.94
CA ILE A 187 6.16 -2.39 1.15
C ILE A 187 6.23 -1.17 2.07
N THR A 188 5.67 -1.26 3.28
CA THR A 188 5.56 -0.11 4.17
C THR A 188 6.81 0.13 5.00
N ALA A 189 7.40 -0.92 5.56
CA ALA A 189 8.52 -0.78 6.48
C ALA A 189 9.84 -0.53 5.75
N GLU A 190 10.09 -1.18 4.61
CA GLU A 190 11.38 -1.04 3.91
C GLU A 190 11.24 -0.33 2.56
N PHE A 191 10.29 -0.73 1.71
CA PHE A 191 10.27 -0.28 0.31
C PHE A 191 9.88 1.20 0.14
N ILE A 192 8.83 1.66 0.84
CA ILE A 192 8.41 3.06 0.79
C ILE A 192 9.53 3.98 1.29
N PRO A 193 10.09 3.79 2.51
CA PRO A 193 11.22 4.59 2.97
C PRO A 193 12.38 4.61 1.96
N TYR A 194 12.73 3.47 1.37
CA TYR A 194 13.76 3.38 0.35
C TYR A 194 13.47 4.26 -0.89
N ILE A 195 12.26 4.19 -1.47
CA ILE A 195 11.91 5.03 -2.63
C ILE A 195 11.88 6.51 -2.26
N LEU A 196 11.40 6.85 -1.06
CA LEU A 196 11.34 8.23 -0.60
C LEU A 196 12.74 8.84 -0.49
N GLU A 197 13.72 8.06 -0.03
CA GLU A 197 15.12 8.49 0.05
C GLU A 197 15.77 8.75 -1.31
N LEU A 198 15.35 8.04 -2.37
CA LEU A 198 15.84 8.32 -3.73
C LEU A 198 15.42 9.69 -4.26
N GLN A 199 14.47 10.36 -3.61
CA GLN A 199 14.01 11.68 -4.00
C GLN A 199 14.94 12.82 -3.59
N TYR A 200 15.95 12.60 -2.74
CA TYR A 200 16.85 13.68 -2.26
C TYR A 200 18.34 13.34 -2.28
#